data_AF-A0AAD6GVR1-F1
#
_entry.id   AF-A0AAD6GVR1-F1
#
_cell.length_a   1.000
_cell.length_b   1.000
_cell.length_c   1.000
_cell.angle_alpha   90.00
_cell.angle_beta   90.00
_cell.angle_gamma   90.00
#
_symmetry.space_group_name_H-M   'P 1'
#
loop_
_entity.id
_entity.type
_entity.pdbx_description
1 polymer ?
#
loop_
_entity_poly.entity_id
_entity_poly.type
_entity_poly.pdbx_seq_one_letter_code
_entity_poly.pdbx_strand_id
1 'polypeptide(L)'
;MGCRGLWNLHINGKWYRFYRPRGRISPPDDESTLRTIKHLCDKPDNLEGWEPVPFSSPIHSNLDYIYTVDIDAGTFTISLWSELDGLLAPSAVRMDLANIHEISSINYHMMRKPQYMLSEYICESNKAQTKQFETFEMDFGIPTPMNELQGRFFTDLVFIWRFYVDDPSTWRYNSPIFRVLCFAFLRLAAWDFEVSFDCNVELPISFASIPLWSYPDADVYWFHGYLVVLQDDLESIAMINGAVSKAKSYIGNSQLRHDDVRLIVISPRHLVFVELSCEVVLASRSLVLLSNYSATQCSSGFRALARVLTSNCWKKPRAHREKWPVNVPPEIVQMILHKLEPRDAVAFSQASFAAEQCYYASESQFKNIDVRSFKSSIPCCGKRTGLETHGICCSECHAWQHLECVGLENYSSDYRKEPVWYLILAG
;
A
#
# COMPACT_ATOMS: atom_id res chain seq x y z
N MET A 1 -5.75 37.21 -11.35
CA MET A 1 -5.28 36.00 -12.06
C MET A 1 -6.14 34.85 -11.57
N GLY A 2 -6.71 34.02 -12.44
CA GLY A 2 -7.64 32.98 -11.96
C GLY A 2 -6.93 31.75 -11.45
N CYS A 3 -7.49 31.14 -10.42
CA CYS A 3 -6.96 29.97 -9.74
C CYS A 3 -7.35 28.68 -10.46
N ARG A 4 -6.52 27.64 -10.38
CA ARG A 4 -6.83 26.29 -10.80
C ARG A 4 -7.28 25.49 -9.59
N GLY A 5 -8.30 24.67 -9.77
CA GLY A 5 -8.77 23.84 -8.68
C GLY A 5 -9.96 23.00 -9.05
N LEU A 6 -10.44 22.29 -8.05
CA LEU A 6 -11.34 21.17 -8.19
C LEU A 6 -12.34 21.19 -7.04
N TRP A 7 -13.55 20.72 -7.33
CA TRP A 7 -14.58 20.50 -6.32
C TRP A 7 -14.81 19.01 -6.13
N ASN A 8 -14.79 18.55 -4.88
CA ASN A 8 -15.29 17.26 -4.45
C ASN A 8 -16.64 17.51 -3.75
N LEU A 9 -17.62 16.65 -4.04
CA LEU A 9 -18.93 16.63 -3.40
C LEU A 9 -19.19 15.22 -2.88
N HIS A 10 -19.59 15.10 -1.61
CA HIS A 10 -20.06 13.86 -1.02
C HIS A 10 -21.50 14.00 -0.57
N ILE A 11 -22.36 13.14 -1.11
CA ILE A 11 -23.80 13.15 -0.87
C ILE A 11 -24.36 11.74 -1.03
N ASN A 12 -25.21 11.29 -0.10
CA ASN A 12 -25.88 10.00 -0.13
C ASN A 12 -24.89 8.82 -0.28
N GLY A 13 -23.74 8.90 0.39
CA GLY A 13 -22.67 7.90 0.38
C GLY A 13 -21.88 7.81 -0.92
N LYS A 14 -21.99 8.80 -1.81
CA LYS A 14 -21.31 8.82 -3.12
C LYS A 14 -20.45 10.04 -3.29
N TRP A 15 -19.28 9.84 -3.91
CA TRP A 15 -18.35 10.90 -4.24
C TRP A 15 -18.51 11.36 -5.68
N TYR A 16 -18.44 12.67 -5.86
CA TYR A 16 -18.49 13.34 -7.15
C TYR A 16 -17.36 14.35 -7.24
N ARG A 17 -16.84 14.51 -8.46
CA ARG A 17 -15.81 15.48 -8.79
C ARG A 17 -16.32 16.44 -9.86
N PHE A 18 -16.01 17.71 -9.70
CA PHE A 18 -16.16 18.72 -10.73
C PHE A 18 -14.84 19.43 -10.98
N TYR A 19 -14.36 19.34 -12.23
CA TYR A 19 -13.10 19.93 -12.66
C TYR A 19 -13.24 20.47 -14.09
N ARG A 20 -12.64 21.63 -14.35
CA ARG A 20 -12.56 22.21 -15.69
C ARG A 20 -11.10 22.27 -16.13
N PRO A 21 -10.63 21.43 -17.06
CA PRO A 21 -9.22 21.35 -17.48
C PRO A 21 -8.57 22.67 -17.88
N ARG A 22 -9.36 23.60 -18.43
CA ARG A 22 -8.94 24.95 -18.81
C ARG A 22 -9.69 26.05 -18.06
N GLY A 23 -10.60 25.66 -17.17
CA GLY A 23 -11.42 26.59 -16.43
C GLY A 23 -10.71 27.06 -15.17
N ARG A 24 -10.95 28.31 -14.81
CA ARG A 24 -10.51 28.88 -13.54
C ARG A 24 -11.61 28.68 -12.50
N ILE A 25 -11.21 28.39 -11.27
CA ILE A 25 -12.08 28.47 -10.09
C ILE A 25 -11.84 29.80 -9.38
N SER A 26 -12.80 30.16 -8.55
CA SER A 26 -12.69 31.31 -7.66
C SER A 26 -11.86 30.95 -6.42
N PRO A 27 -11.03 31.87 -5.90
CA PRO A 27 -10.27 31.65 -4.68
C PRO A 27 -11.20 31.58 -3.44
N PRO A 28 -10.71 31.09 -2.29
CA PRO A 28 -11.59 30.80 -1.15
C PRO A 28 -12.34 32.00 -0.61
N ASP A 29 -11.72 33.17 -0.67
CA ASP A 29 -12.22 34.46 -0.18
C ASP A 29 -13.21 35.16 -1.13
N ASP A 30 -13.38 34.64 -2.35
CA ASP A 30 -14.30 35.19 -3.33
C ASP A 30 -15.76 34.83 -3.01
N GLU A 31 -16.65 35.82 -3.12
CA GLU A 31 -18.07 35.65 -2.84
C GLU A 31 -18.73 34.58 -3.73
N SER A 32 -18.22 34.37 -4.95
CA SER A 32 -18.74 33.32 -5.84
C SER A 32 -18.42 31.91 -5.33
N THR A 33 -17.32 31.71 -4.59
CA THR A 33 -17.02 30.44 -3.92
C THR A 33 -18.05 30.14 -2.85
N LEU A 34 -18.37 31.12 -1.99
CA LEU A 34 -19.41 31.00 -0.97
C LEU A 34 -20.80 30.74 -1.58
N ARG A 35 -21.15 31.47 -2.66
CA ARG A 35 -22.40 31.25 -3.40
C ARG A 35 -22.48 29.83 -3.96
N THR A 36 -21.36 29.29 -4.47
CA THR A 36 -21.30 27.92 -4.98
C THR A 36 -21.53 26.90 -3.86
N ILE A 37 -20.90 27.08 -2.70
CA ILE A 37 -21.10 26.19 -1.54
C ILE A 37 -22.56 26.20 -1.09
N LYS A 38 -23.18 27.39 -0.93
CA LYS A 38 -24.60 27.51 -0.56
C LYS A 38 -25.50 26.86 -1.59
N HIS A 39 -25.22 27.05 -2.89
CA HIS A 39 -25.97 26.38 -3.96
C HIS A 39 -25.89 24.85 -3.90
N LEU A 40 -24.71 24.29 -3.61
CA LEU A 40 -24.54 22.86 -3.44
C LEU A 40 -25.30 22.32 -2.23
N CYS A 41 -25.43 23.10 -1.16
CA CYS A 41 -26.23 22.72 0.00
C CYS A 41 -27.74 22.81 -0.29
N ASP A 42 -28.18 23.84 -1.01
CA ASP A 42 -29.60 24.07 -1.32
C ASP A 42 -30.15 23.12 -2.40
N LYS A 43 -29.31 22.75 -3.37
CA LYS A 43 -29.66 21.89 -4.51
C LYS A 43 -28.63 20.78 -4.71
N PRO A 44 -28.52 19.86 -3.74
CA PRO A 44 -27.45 18.88 -3.72
C PRO A 44 -27.59 17.80 -4.81
N ASP A 45 -28.80 17.61 -5.34
CA ASP A 45 -29.09 16.68 -6.44
C ASP A 45 -28.77 17.24 -7.85
N ASN A 46 -28.38 18.51 -7.96
CA ASN A 46 -28.03 19.12 -9.24
C ASN A 46 -26.60 18.73 -9.67
N LEU A 47 -26.47 17.51 -10.19
CA LEU A 47 -25.19 16.88 -10.55
C LEU A 47 -24.80 17.08 -12.02
N GLU A 48 -25.38 18.05 -12.74
CA GLU A 48 -25.02 18.31 -14.13
C GLU A 48 -23.53 18.71 -14.26
N GLY A 49 -22.77 17.96 -15.05
CA GLY A 49 -21.33 18.17 -15.25
C GLY A 49 -20.43 17.60 -14.15
N TRP A 50 -21.00 16.97 -13.11
CA TRP A 50 -20.23 16.25 -12.10
C TRP A 50 -19.91 14.83 -12.55
N GLU A 51 -18.67 14.41 -12.32
CA GLU A 51 -18.19 13.06 -12.60
C GLU A 51 -18.29 12.20 -11.34
N PRO A 52 -18.94 11.02 -11.38
CA PRO A 52 -18.92 10.10 -10.25
C PRO A 52 -17.51 9.51 -10.08
N VAL A 53 -17.02 9.53 -8.84
CA VAL A 53 -15.69 9.01 -8.48
C VAL A 53 -15.80 8.12 -7.23
N PRO A 54 -14.90 7.15 -7.01
CA PRO A 54 -15.00 6.27 -5.85
C PRO A 54 -14.56 6.95 -4.54
N PHE A 55 -13.81 8.05 -4.62
CA PHE A 55 -13.33 8.81 -3.46
C PHE A 55 -12.92 10.22 -3.87
N SER A 56 -12.76 11.10 -2.88
CA SER A 56 -12.33 12.49 -3.06
C SER A 56 -10.97 12.59 -3.75
N SER A 57 -10.83 13.53 -4.69
CA SER A 57 -9.53 13.85 -5.29
C SER A 57 -8.67 14.70 -4.33
N PRO A 58 -7.40 14.35 -4.11
CA PRO A 58 -6.49 15.04 -3.20
C PRO A 58 -5.80 16.21 -3.91
N ILE A 59 -5.13 17.07 -3.15
CA ILE A 59 -4.44 18.23 -3.72
C ILE A 59 -3.32 17.77 -4.66
N HIS A 60 -3.36 18.23 -5.91
CA HIS A 60 -2.36 17.90 -6.93
C HIS A 60 -1.46 19.12 -7.19
N SER A 61 -0.23 18.87 -7.65
CA SER A 61 0.79 19.93 -7.86
C SER A 61 0.43 20.99 -8.90
N ASN A 62 -0.59 20.72 -9.74
CA ASN A 62 -1.10 21.65 -10.74
C ASN A 62 -2.38 22.39 -10.31
N LEU A 63 -2.86 22.17 -9.08
CA LEU A 63 -4.04 22.81 -8.51
C LEU A 63 -3.61 23.74 -7.37
N ASP A 64 -4.29 24.89 -7.28
CA ASP A 64 -4.07 25.87 -6.22
C ASP A 64 -4.96 25.55 -5.01
N TYR A 65 -6.20 25.11 -5.25
CA TYR A 65 -7.17 24.75 -4.21
C TYR A 65 -8.00 23.52 -4.59
N ILE A 66 -8.39 22.75 -3.58
CA ILE A 66 -9.48 21.78 -3.67
C ILE A 66 -10.52 22.10 -2.61
N TYR A 67 -11.77 22.18 -3.07
CA TYR A 67 -12.91 22.38 -2.20
C TYR A 67 -13.64 21.06 -2.05
N THR A 68 -13.82 20.59 -0.82
CA THR A 68 -14.57 19.37 -0.52
C THR A 68 -15.80 19.75 0.29
N VAL A 69 -16.98 19.57 -0.31
CA VAL A 69 -18.27 19.74 0.34
C VAL A 69 -18.80 18.35 0.68
N ASP A 70 -18.77 17.99 1.96
CA ASP A 70 -19.29 16.72 2.46
C ASP A 70 -20.63 16.98 3.17
N ILE A 71 -21.72 16.78 2.44
CA ILE A 71 -23.08 17.02 2.93
C ILE A 71 -23.45 15.98 3.99
N ASP A 72 -23.05 14.73 3.77
CA ASP A 72 -23.36 13.63 4.70
C ASP A 72 -22.67 13.83 6.05
N ALA A 73 -21.43 14.34 6.06
CA ALA A 73 -20.69 14.64 7.29
C ALA A 73 -20.96 16.06 7.82
N GLY A 74 -21.64 16.93 7.07
CA GLY A 74 -21.85 18.34 7.43
C GLY A 74 -20.57 19.17 7.42
N THR A 75 -19.58 18.84 6.58
CA THR A 75 -18.28 19.53 6.60
C THR A 75 -17.87 20.12 5.26
N PHE A 76 -17.17 21.25 5.33
CA PHE A 76 -16.48 21.87 4.20
C PHE A 76 -14.99 21.86 4.46
N THR A 77 -14.20 21.39 3.49
CA THR A 77 -12.74 21.35 3.61
C THR A 77 -12.10 22.05 2.43
N ILE A 78 -11.16 22.97 2.72
CA ILE A 78 -10.29 23.60 1.72
C ILE A 78 -8.93 22.93 1.83
N SER A 79 -8.49 22.21 0.80
CA SER A 79 -7.13 21.67 0.71
C SER A 79 -6.27 22.55 -0.20
N LEU A 80 -5.04 22.84 0.24
CA LEU A 80 -4.08 23.68 -0.47
C LEU A 80 -2.63 23.27 -0.12
N TRP A 81 -1.67 23.81 -0.85
CA TRP A 81 -0.25 23.67 -0.52
C TRP A 81 0.16 24.71 0.52
N SER A 82 0.77 24.27 1.62
CA SER A 82 1.33 25.14 2.66
C SER A 82 2.80 24.81 2.91
N GLU A 83 3.57 25.78 3.37
CA GLU A 83 4.97 25.58 3.75
C GLU A 83 5.05 25.07 5.20
N LEU A 84 5.61 23.87 5.38
CA LEU A 84 5.94 23.25 6.67
C LEU A 84 7.44 22.97 6.69
N ASP A 85 8.16 23.55 7.64
CA ASP A 85 9.62 23.39 7.80
C ASP A 85 10.43 23.64 6.52
N GLY A 86 9.99 24.60 5.68
CA GLY A 86 10.64 24.96 4.42
C GLY A 86 10.29 24.04 3.24
N LEU A 87 9.39 23.07 3.43
CA LEU A 87 8.90 22.16 2.40
C LEU A 87 7.41 22.42 2.11
N LEU A 88 7.03 22.36 0.84
CA LEU A 88 5.61 22.42 0.45
C LEU A 88 4.94 21.09 0.81
N ALA A 89 3.93 21.15 1.66
CA ALA A 89 3.14 20.02 2.11
C ALA A 89 1.63 20.28 1.89
N PRO A 90 0.84 19.21 1.61
CA PRO A 90 -0.61 19.30 1.63
C PRO A 90 -1.11 19.77 2.99
N SER A 91 -2.06 20.70 3.00
CA SER A 91 -2.72 21.19 4.20
C SER A 91 -4.20 21.39 3.95
N ALA A 92 -4.99 21.24 4.99
CA ALA A 92 -6.44 21.30 4.91
C ALA A 92 -7.01 22.16 6.05
N VAL A 93 -7.98 23.01 5.70
CA VAL A 93 -8.79 23.78 6.64
C VAL A 93 -10.21 23.23 6.58
N ARG A 94 -10.70 22.70 7.70
CA ARG A 94 -12.05 22.14 7.82
C ARG A 94 -12.97 23.08 8.58
N MET A 95 -14.20 23.18 8.11
CA MET A 95 -15.28 23.98 8.66
C MET A 95 -16.57 23.16 8.73
N ASP A 96 -17.46 23.53 9.64
CA ASP A 96 -18.83 23.03 9.67
C ASP A 96 -19.66 23.75 8.60
N LEU A 97 -20.43 23.00 7.80
CA LEU A 97 -21.32 23.56 6.79
C LEU A 97 -22.42 24.43 7.42
N ALA A 98 -22.87 24.12 8.64
CA ALA A 98 -23.84 24.93 9.36
C ALA A 98 -23.34 26.36 9.57
N ASN A 99 -22.07 26.51 9.97
CA ASN A 99 -21.45 27.82 10.17
C ASN A 99 -21.32 28.60 8.85
N ILE A 100 -21.13 27.92 7.72
CA ILE A 100 -20.97 28.57 6.41
C ILE A 100 -22.29 29.19 5.91
N HIS A 101 -23.44 28.61 6.27
CA HIS A 101 -24.73 29.21 5.93
C HIS A 101 -24.91 30.60 6.53
N GLU A 102 -24.41 30.81 7.75
CA GLU A 102 -24.55 32.05 8.51
C GLU A 102 -23.53 33.14 8.13
N ILE A 103 -22.43 32.76 7.49
CA ILE A 103 -21.33 33.68 7.15
C ILE A 103 -21.60 34.40 5.81
N SER A 104 -21.15 35.66 5.72
CA SER A 104 -21.22 36.51 4.52
C SER A 104 -19.96 36.47 3.64
N SER A 105 -18.79 36.12 4.20
CA SER A 105 -17.54 35.93 3.45
C SER A 105 -16.60 34.94 4.13
N ILE A 106 -15.86 34.16 3.34
CA ILE A 106 -14.87 33.20 3.86
C ILE A 106 -13.54 33.94 4.05
N ASN A 107 -13.10 34.12 5.30
CA ASN A 107 -11.77 34.68 5.57
C ASN A 107 -10.79 33.57 5.94
N TYR A 108 -10.25 32.89 4.93
CA TYR A 108 -9.37 31.74 5.14
C TYR A 108 -8.04 32.11 5.81
N HIS A 109 -7.53 33.34 5.62
CA HIS A 109 -6.27 33.80 6.21
C HIS A 109 -6.33 33.99 7.73
N MET A 110 -7.50 34.32 8.28
CA MET A 110 -7.69 34.44 9.74
C MET A 110 -7.95 33.09 10.42
N MET A 111 -8.22 32.04 9.65
CA MET A 111 -8.50 30.68 10.16
C MET A 111 -7.22 29.89 10.45
N ARG A 112 -6.22 30.58 11.00
CA ARG A 112 -4.82 30.16 11.18
C ARG A 112 -4.65 29.14 12.30
N LYS A 113 -5.34 28.01 12.18
CA LYS A 113 -4.79 26.71 12.58
C LYS A 113 -5.03 25.79 11.40
N PRO A 114 -4.17 25.83 10.35
CA PRO A 114 -3.99 24.63 9.54
C PRO A 114 -3.76 23.51 10.55
N GLN A 115 -4.72 22.60 10.67
CA GLN A 115 -4.43 21.34 11.32
C GLN A 115 -3.43 20.69 10.38
N TYR A 116 -2.14 20.86 10.67
CA TYR A 116 -1.16 19.89 10.21
C TYR A 116 -1.72 18.57 10.75
N MET A 117 -2.23 17.74 9.85
CA MET A 117 -2.95 16.51 10.19
C MET A 117 -1.94 15.44 10.66
N LEU A 118 -1.02 15.84 11.54
CA LEU A 118 -0.15 14.97 12.30
C LEU A 118 -0.99 14.44 13.47
N SER A 119 -1.59 13.28 13.24
CA SER A 119 -1.87 12.24 14.25
C SER A 119 -2.30 12.75 15.65
N GLU A 120 -3.42 13.46 15.74
CA GLU A 120 -4.21 13.48 16.98
C GLU A 120 -5.28 12.38 16.91
N TYR A 121 -4.82 11.13 16.85
CA TYR A 121 -5.59 10.00 17.36
C TYR A 121 -4.75 9.33 18.43
N ILE A 122 -4.66 9.99 19.59
CA ILE A 122 -4.49 9.24 20.84
C ILE A 122 -5.80 8.48 20.99
N CYS A 123 -5.84 7.27 20.43
CA CYS A 123 -6.85 6.30 20.82
C CYS A 123 -6.65 6.12 22.33
N GLU A 124 -7.59 6.63 23.13
CA GLU A 124 -7.62 6.37 24.57
C GLU A 124 -7.57 4.85 24.73
N SER A 125 -6.37 4.36 25.04
CA SER A 125 -6.15 2.94 25.22
C SER A 125 -6.97 2.53 26.43
N ASN A 126 -8.12 1.91 26.19
CA ASN A 126 -8.67 1.02 27.19
C ASN A 126 -7.55 0.07 27.55
N LYS A 127 -7.16 0.07 28.83
CA LYS A 127 -6.13 -0.79 29.41
C LYS A 127 -6.57 -2.25 29.32
N ALA A 128 -6.65 -2.79 28.11
CA ALA A 128 -6.71 -4.21 27.87
C ALA A 128 -5.34 -4.77 28.21
N GLN A 129 -5.31 -5.87 28.97
CA GLN A 129 -4.08 -6.60 29.28
C GLN A 129 -3.31 -6.86 27.98
N THR A 130 -2.17 -6.21 27.83
CA THR A 130 -1.29 -6.38 26.67
C THR A 130 -0.72 -7.79 26.72
N LYS A 131 -1.25 -8.71 25.90
CA LYS A 131 -0.59 -10.00 25.69
C LYS A 131 0.67 -9.75 24.88
N GLN A 132 1.80 -10.20 25.41
CA GLN A 132 3.06 -10.23 24.70
C GLN A 132 3.04 -11.40 23.71
N PHE A 133 3.41 -11.13 22.47
CA PHE A 133 3.51 -12.16 21.43
C PHE A 133 4.89 -12.80 21.45
N GLU A 134 4.96 -14.06 21.05
CA GLU A 134 6.24 -14.70 20.74
C GLU A 134 6.76 -14.16 19.40
N THR A 135 8.09 -14.01 19.30
CA THR A 135 8.75 -13.45 18.12
C THR A 135 8.64 -14.40 16.94
N PHE A 136 8.11 -13.91 15.82
CA PHE A 136 8.07 -14.64 14.56
C PHE A 136 9.22 -14.20 13.64
N GLU A 137 10.20 -15.07 13.44
CA GLU A 137 11.29 -14.85 12.48
C GLU A 137 11.03 -15.58 11.17
N MET A 138 11.15 -14.87 10.05
CA MET A 138 10.95 -15.42 8.72
C MET A 138 12.24 -15.35 7.90
N ASP A 139 12.58 -16.48 7.27
CA ASP A 139 13.59 -16.49 6.21
C ASP A 139 12.93 -16.22 4.85
N PHE A 140 13.20 -15.05 4.30
CA PHE A 140 12.65 -14.60 3.02
C PHE A 140 13.38 -15.13 1.78
N GLY A 141 14.54 -15.77 1.95
CA GLY A 141 15.34 -16.33 0.84
C GLY A 141 15.88 -15.30 -0.17
N ILE A 142 16.64 -15.77 -1.16
CA ILE A 142 17.35 -14.94 -2.15
C ILE A 142 16.37 -14.31 -3.18
N PRO A 143 16.46 -13.01 -3.53
CA PRO A 143 15.50 -12.28 -4.40
C PRO A 143 15.42 -12.73 -5.84
N THR A 144 14.27 -13.29 -6.23
CA THR A 144 14.00 -13.68 -7.62
C THR A 144 13.89 -12.44 -8.53
N PRO A 145 14.01 -12.61 -9.85
CA PRO A 145 13.79 -11.51 -10.78
C PRO A 145 12.41 -10.85 -10.63
N MET A 146 11.36 -11.63 -10.37
CA MET A 146 10.02 -11.13 -10.05
C MET A 146 10.04 -10.20 -8.82
N ASN A 147 10.78 -10.55 -7.76
CA ASN A 147 10.84 -9.72 -6.56
C ASN A 147 11.50 -8.37 -6.80
N GLU A 148 12.51 -8.31 -7.66
CA GLU A 148 13.12 -7.04 -8.07
C GLU A 148 12.12 -6.19 -8.87
N LEU A 149 11.37 -6.81 -9.78
CA LEU A 149 10.36 -6.13 -10.58
C LEU A 149 9.25 -5.55 -9.70
N GLN A 150 8.76 -6.35 -8.74
CA GLN A 150 7.79 -5.92 -7.72
C GLN A 150 8.27 -4.69 -6.96
N GLY A 151 9.50 -4.70 -6.45
CA GLY A 151 10.05 -3.57 -5.71
C GLY A 151 10.18 -2.29 -6.55
N ARG A 152 10.48 -2.42 -7.85
CA ARG A 152 10.53 -1.27 -8.78
C ARG A 152 9.15 -0.71 -9.08
N PHE A 153 8.20 -1.57 -9.43
CA PHE A 153 6.83 -1.14 -9.68
C PHE A 153 6.20 -0.52 -8.43
N PHE A 154 6.56 -0.97 -7.23
CA PHE A 154 6.14 -0.33 -5.98
C PHE A 154 6.68 1.09 -5.87
N THR A 155 7.97 1.25 -6.12
CA THR A 155 8.63 2.56 -6.07
C THR A 155 8.01 3.52 -7.08
N ASP A 156 7.77 3.05 -8.31
CA ASP A 156 7.13 3.81 -9.37
C ASP A 156 5.67 4.14 -9.03
N LEU A 157 4.90 3.18 -8.50
CA LEU A 157 3.52 3.41 -8.06
C LEU A 157 3.48 4.52 -7.01
N VAL A 158 4.31 4.43 -5.97
CA VAL A 158 4.40 5.44 -4.90
C VAL A 158 4.76 6.80 -5.48
N PHE A 159 5.74 6.88 -6.38
CA PHE A 159 6.16 8.13 -6.98
C PHE A 159 5.09 8.78 -7.87
N ILE A 160 4.41 7.97 -8.67
CA ILE A 160 3.35 8.42 -9.59
C ILE A 160 2.14 8.86 -8.78
N TRP A 161 1.74 8.09 -7.77
CA TRP A 161 0.57 8.35 -6.92
C TRP A 161 0.87 9.22 -5.70
N ARG A 162 2.00 9.93 -5.70
CA ARG A 162 2.42 10.78 -4.57
C ARG A 162 1.35 11.76 -4.11
N PHE A 163 0.47 12.21 -5.01
CA PHE A 163 -0.64 13.10 -4.66
C PHE A 163 -1.69 12.44 -3.75
N TYR A 164 -1.86 11.12 -3.79
CA TYR A 164 -2.63 10.37 -2.79
C TYR A 164 -1.75 9.99 -1.59
N VAL A 165 -0.51 9.58 -1.83
CA VAL A 165 0.38 9.06 -0.77
C VAL A 165 0.85 10.16 0.19
N ASP A 166 1.17 11.35 -0.30
CA ASP A 166 1.73 12.44 0.52
C ASP A 166 0.66 13.24 1.27
N ASP A 167 -0.63 13.05 0.94
CA ASP A 167 -1.75 13.71 1.61
C ASP A 167 -2.16 12.93 2.88
N PRO A 168 -1.92 13.44 4.10
CA PRO A 168 -2.22 12.70 5.33
C PRO A 168 -3.71 12.38 5.52
N SER A 169 -4.60 13.11 4.86
CA SER A 169 -6.05 12.86 4.95
C SER A 169 -6.45 11.52 4.34
N THR A 170 -5.68 11.03 3.36
CA THR A 170 -5.94 9.78 2.66
C THR A 170 -5.53 8.55 3.49
N TRP A 171 -4.67 8.73 4.49
CA TRP A 171 -4.15 7.67 5.35
C TRP A 171 -5.01 7.41 6.58
N ARG A 172 -6.11 8.14 6.77
CA ARG A 172 -7.04 7.88 7.86
C ARG A 172 -7.76 6.56 7.62
N TYR A 173 -7.92 5.74 8.65
CA TYR A 173 -8.64 4.46 8.56
C TYR A 173 -10.04 4.56 7.91
N ASN A 174 -10.75 5.66 8.14
CA ASN A 174 -12.09 5.90 7.58
C ASN A 174 -12.07 6.42 6.14
N SER A 175 -10.90 6.73 5.58
CA SER A 175 -10.77 7.15 4.19
C SER A 175 -10.88 5.93 3.27
N PRO A 176 -11.69 5.98 2.18
CA PRO A 176 -11.70 4.90 1.19
C PRO A 176 -10.31 4.69 0.56
N ILE A 177 -9.51 5.75 0.45
CA ILE A 177 -8.17 5.69 -0.14
C ILE A 177 -7.23 4.81 0.71
N PHE A 178 -7.41 4.76 2.03
CA PHE A 178 -6.68 3.86 2.90
C PHE A 178 -6.79 2.41 2.43
N ARG A 179 -8.03 1.94 2.20
CA ARG A 179 -8.30 0.57 1.73
C ARG A 179 -7.72 0.34 0.34
N VAL A 180 -7.91 1.32 -0.55
CA VAL A 180 -7.42 1.27 -1.93
C VAL A 180 -5.90 1.12 -1.97
N LEU A 181 -5.16 1.91 -1.18
CA LEU A 181 -3.71 1.84 -1.10
C LEU A 181 -3.23 0.50 -0.52
N CYS A 182 -3.79 0.06 0.62
CA CYS A 182 -3.46 -1.25 1.19
C CYS A 182 -3.70 -2.38 0.20
N PHE A 183 -4.84 -2.35 -0.51
CA PHE A 183 -5.18 -3.36 -1.49
C PHE A 183 -4.29 -3.28 -2.74
N ALA A 184 -3.92 -2.07 -3.19
CA ALA A 184 -2.97 -1.88 -4.29
C ALA A 184 -1.60 -2.49 -3.94
N PHE A 185 -1.09 -2.27 -2.72
CA PHE A 185 0.17 -2.86 -2.27
C PHE A 185 0.10 -4.38 -2.20
N LEU A 186 -1.01 -4.94 -1.72
CA LEU A 186 -1.24 -6.38 -1.71
C LEU A 186 -1.24 -6.98 -3.12
N ARG A 187 -2.00 -6.38 -4.05
CA ARG A 187 -2.04 -6.83 -5.45
C ARG A 187 -0.67 -6.74 -6.10
N LEU A 188 0.05 -5.65 -5.86
CA LEU A 188 1.39 -5.46 -6.41
C LEU A 188 2.38 -6.51 -5.89
N ALA A 189 2.35 -6.73 -4.58
CA ALA A 189 3.19 -7.71 -3.90
C ALA A 189 2.82 -9.17 -4.24
N ALA A 190 1.57 -9.46 -4.61
CA ALA A 190 1.17 -10.77 -5.14
C ALA A 190 1.40 -10.91 -6.66
N TRP A 191 1.77 -9.81 -7.34
CA TRP A 191 1.76 -9.72 -8.80
C TRP A 191 0.40 -10.10 -9.42
N ASP A 192 -0.67 -9.69 -8.74
CA ASP A 192 -2.06 -10.05 -9.06
C ASP A 192 -2.67 -9.05 -10.06
N PHE A 193 -2.12 -9.03 -11.28
CA PHE A 193 -2.59 -8.21 -12.40
C PHE A 193 -2.16 -8.77 -13.74
N GLU A 194 -2.87 -8.35 -14.79
CA GLU A 194 -2.57 -8.68 -16.19
C GLU A 194 -1.87 -7.48 -16.84
N VAL A 195 -0.73 -7.70 -17.48
CA VAL A 195 -0.03 -6.68 -18.25
C VAL A 195 -0.72 -6.50 -19.60
N SER A 196 -1.19 -5.27 -19.88
CA SER A 196 -1.69 -4.87 -21.20
C SER A 196 -0.66 -4.04 -21.95
N PHE A 197 -0.55 -4.27 -23.26
CA PHE A 197 0.31 -3.49 -24.16
C PHE A 197 -0.45 -2.36 -24.87
N ASP A 198 -1.71 -2.15 -24.52
CA ASP A 198 -2.56 -1.12 -25.14
C ASP A 198 -2.10 0.28 -24.68
N CYS A 199 -1.70 1.13 -25.63
CA CYS A 199 -0.95 2.37 -25.35
C CYS A 199 -1.84 3.62 -25.16
N ASN A 200 -3.16 3.46 -25.08
CA ASN A 200 -4.12 4.56 -24.94
C ASN A 200 -4.25 5.07 -23.49
N VAL A 201 -3.14 5.19 -22.77
CA VAL A 201 -3.13 5.73 -21.40
C VAL A 201 -2.67 7.19 -21.45
N GLU A 202 -3.48 8.09 -20.91
CA GLU A 202 -3.12 9.51 -20.80
C GLU A 202 -1.97 9.65 -19.79
N LEU A 203 -0.79 10.05 -20.28
CA LEU A 203 0.40 10.34 -19.49
C LEU A 203 0.72 11.85 -19.57
N PRO A 204 1.16 12.49 -18.47
CA PRO A 204 1.40 11.91 -17.15
C PRO A 204 0.10 11.58 -16.40
N ILE A 205 0.16 10.53 -15.56
CA ILE A 205 -0.92 10.16 -14.64
C ILE A 205 -1.26 11.36 -13.76
N SER A 206 -2.55 11.63 -13.58
CA SER A 206 -3.04 12.76 -12.79
C SER A 206 -4.06 12.31 -11.75
N PHE A 207 -4.61 13.24 -10.96
CA PHE A 207 -5.71 12.96 -10.03
C PHE A 207 -6.95 12.34 -10.72
N ALA A 208 -7.07 12.48 -12.04
CA ALA A 208 -8.12 11.84 -12.82
C ALA A 208 -7.95 10.33 -12.98
N SER A 209 -6.71 9.84 -12.85
CA SER A 209 -6.35 8.43 -13.02
C SER A 209 -6.71 7.63 -11.78
N ILE A 210 -7.97 7.22 -11.70
CA ILE A 210 -8.54 6.43 -10.62
C ILE A 210 -8.43 4.94 -10.96
N PRO A 211 -8.05 4.08 -10.00
CA PRO A 211 -8.00 2.65 -10.22
C PRO A 211 -9.41 2.11 -10.51
N LEU A 212 -9.54 1.34 -11.60
CA LEU A 212 -10.81 0.69 -11.96
C LEU A 212 -11.01 -0.66 -11.29
N TRP A 213 -10.02 -1.13 -10.51
CA TRP A 213 -10.15 -2.40 -9.81
C TRP A 213 -11.05 -2.29 -8.58
N SER A 214 -11.87 -3.32 -8.36
CA SER A 214 -12.60 -3.50 -7.11
C SER A 214 -11.63 -3.76 -5.96
N TYR A 215 -11.98 -3.30 -4.76
CA TYR A 215 -11.29 -3.60 -3.51
C TYR A 215 -12.31 -4.04 -2.45
N PRO A 216 -11.92 -4.81 -1.42
CA PRO A 216 -12.84 -5.24 -0.38
C PRO A 216 -13.33 -4.07 0.49
N ASP A 217 -14.65 -4.00 0.72
CA ASP A 217 -15.25 -3.03 1.65
C ASP A 217 -15.03 -3.39 3.12
N ALA A 218 -14.72 -4.66 3.40
CA ALA A 218 -14.51 -5.17 4.75
C ALA A 218 -13.07 -4.92 5.26
N ASP A 219 -12.93 -4.76 6.57
CA ASP A 219 -11.61 -4.65 7.25
C ASP A 219 -10.86 -5.98 7.35
N VAL A 220 -11.56 -7.09 7.18
CA VAL A 220 -11.01 -8.44 7.31
C VAL A 220 -11.48 -9.27 6.12
N TYR A 221 -10.53 -9.81 5.35
CA TYR A 221 -10.81 -10.59 4.15
C TYR A 221 -9.69 -11.56 3.81
N TRP A 222 -10.01 -12.61 3.04
CA TRP A 222 -9.01 -13.55 2.54
C TRP A 222 -8.36 -13.03 1.24
N PHE A 223 -7.04 -13.14 1.15
CA PHE A 223 -6.26 -12.78 -0.03
C PHE A 223 -5.11 -13.77 -0.23
N HIS A 224 -5.09 -14.48 -1.37
CA HIS A 224 -4.07 -15.50 -1.71
C HIS A 224 -3.78 -16.52 -0.58
N GLY A 225 -4.82 -16.90 0.16
CA GLY A 225 -4.73 -17.87 1.26
C GLY A 225 -4.26 -17.31 2.61
N TYR A 226 -4.07 -16.00 2.71
CA TYR A 226 -3.78 -15.28 3.96
C TYR A 226 -5.00 -14.47 4.39
N LEU A 227 -5.21 -14.34 5.70
CA LEU A 227 -6.24 -13.47 6.24
C LEU A 227 -5.69 -12.06 6.40
N VAL A 228 -6.15 -11.13 5.57
CA VAL A 228 -5.76 -9.73 5.67
C VAL A 228 -6.61 -9.04 6.73
N VAL A 229 -5.97 -8.26 7.60
CA VAL A 229 -6.64 -7.42 8.60
C VAL A 229 -6.14 -5.98 8.44
N LEU A 230 -7.04 -5.08 8.08
CA LEU A 230 -6.76 -3.65 8.01
C LEU A 230 -6.76 -3.06 9.42
N GLN A 231 -5.72 -2.31 9.75
CA GLN A 231 -5.58 -1.62 11.04
C GLN A 231 -4.96 -0.24 10.85
N ASP A 232 -5.42 0.75 11.61
CA ASP A 232 -4.98 2.15 11.46
C ASP A 232 -3.47 2.32 11.75
N ASP A 233 -3.02 1.77 12.87
CA ASP A 233 -1.63 1.79 13.30
C ASP A 233 -1.16 0.40 13.76
N LEU A 234 0.13 0.12 13.57
CA LEU A 234 0.80 -1.13 13.91
C LEU A 234 2.13 -0.91 14.66
N GLU A 235 2.42 0.31 15.12
CA GLU A 235 3.58 0.55 15.98
C GLU A 235 3.37 -0.02 17.39
N SER A 236 2.14 0.02 17.89
CA SER A 236 1.83 -0.46 19.25
C SER A 236 1.34 -1.91 19.29
N ILE A 237 1.83 -2.66 20.28
CA ILE A 237 1.40 -4.04 20.55
C ILE A 237 -0.10 -4.12 20.87
N ALA A 238 -0.69 -3.06 21.44
CA ALA A 238 -2.12 -2.97 21.71
C ALA A 238 -2.95 -3.02 20.41
N MET A 239 -2.50 -2.33 19.36
CA MET A 239 -3.20 -2.33 18.07
C MET A 239 -3.07 -3.67 17.35
N ILE A 240 -1.90 -4.32 17.45
CA ILE A 240 -1.71 -5.69 16.95
C ILE A 240 -2.65 -6.67 17.67
N ASN A 241 -2.79 -6.55 19.01
CA ASN A 241 -3.77 -7.34 19.78
C ASN A 241 -5.21 -7.09 19.33
N GLY A 242 -5.55 -5.83 19.00
CA GLY A 242 -6.84 -5.47 18.40
C GLY A 242 -7.08 -6.18 17.07
N ALA A 243 -6.09 -6.17 16.18
CA ALA A 243 -6.14 -6.87 14.89
C ALA A 243 -6.29 -8.39 15.05
N VAL A 244 -5.56 -9.01 15.98
CA VAL A 244 -5.69 -10.44 16.31
C VAL A 244 -7.09 -10.76 16.83
N SER A 245 -7.67 -9.87 17.66
CA SER A 245 -9.03 -10.05 18.19
C SER A 245 -10.09 -9.92 17.09
N LYS A 246 -9.92 -8.97 16.16
CA LYS A 246 -10.76 -8.85 14.95
C LYS A 246 -10.70 -10.13 14.12
N ALA A 247 -9.50 -10.65 13.87
CA ALA A 247 -9.31 -11.90 13.13
C ALA A 247 -9.96 -13.11 13.82
N LYS A 248 -9.75 -13.29 15.13
CA LYS A 248 -10.39 -14.36 15.91
C LYS A 248 -11.91 -14.30 15.82
N SER A 249 -12.48 -13.10 15.89
CA SER A 249 -13.92 -12.88 15.78
C SER A 249 -14.44 -13.25 14.38
N TYR A 250 -13.66 -12.95 13.33
CA TYR A 250 -13.99 -13.28 11.95
C TYR A 250 -13.92 -14.79 11.65
N ILE A 251 -12.87 -15.46 12.10
CA ILE A 251 -12.64 -16.89 11.86
C ILE A 251 -13.61 -17.77 12.67
N GLY A 252 -13.95 -17.33 13.88
CA GLY A 252 -14.69 -18.14 14.85
C GLY A 252 -13.86 -19.27 15.47
N ASN A 253 -14.32 -19.81 16.60
CA ASN A 253 -13.55 -20.78 17.38
C ASN A 253 -13.40 -22.17 16.72
N SER A 254 -14.15 -22.48 15.65
CA SER A 254 -14.17 -23.81 15.02
C SER A 254 -13.01 -24.02 14.05
N GLN A 255 -12.58 -23.00 13.32
CA GLN A 255 -11.57 -23.14 12.27
C GLN A 255 -10.14 -23.20 12.83
N LEU A 256 -9.88 -22.51 13.94
CA LEU A 256 -8.58 -22.53 14.64
C LEU A 256 -8.22 -23.92 15.19
N ARG A 257 -9.20 -24.80 15.41
CA ARG A 257 -8.99 -26.14 15.99
C ARG A 257 -8.27 -27.10 15.05
N HIS A 258 -8.22 -26.80 13.76
CA HIS A 258 -7.72 -27.73 12.75
C HIS A 258 -6.52 -27.21 11.96
N ASP A 259 -6.32 -25.89 11.91
CA ASP A 259 -5.25 -25.30 11.11
C ASP A 259 -4.78 -23.94 11.69
N ASP A 260 -3.46 -23.74 11.69
CA ASP A 260 -2.90 -22.39 11.92
C ASP A 260 -3.33 -21.46 10.80
N VAL A 261 -3.77 -20.27 11.19
CA VAL A 261 -4.17 -19.19 10.28
C VAL A 261 -3.03 -18.18 10.20
N ARG A 262 -2.69 -17.77 8.98
CA ARG A 262 -1.64 -16.78 8.72
C ARG A 262 -2.28 -15.46 8.34
N LEU A 263 -1.93 -14.41 9.06
CA LEU A 263 -2.53 -13.10 8.94
C LEU A 263 -1.51 -12.11 8.37
N ILE A 264 -1.99 -11.26 7.49
CA ILE A 264 -1.28 -10.08 7.04
C ILE A 264 -2.00 -8.89 7.64
N VAL A 265 -1.45 -8.32 8.71
CA VAL A 265 -2.01 -7.11 9.32
C VAL A 265 -1.35 -5.91 8.67
N ILE A 266 -2.12 -5.05 8.03
CA ILE A 266 -1.61 -4.01 7.14
C ILE A 266 -2.26 -2.65 7.40
N SER A 267 -1.43 -1.62 7.33
CA SER A 267 -1.80 -0.22 7.14
C SER A 267 -0.97 0.36 5.99
N PRO A 268 -1.25 1.56 5.48
CA PRO A 268 -0.39 2.18 4.47
C PRO A 268 1.06 2.31 4.96
N ARG A 269 1.27 2.61 6.24
CA ARG A 269 2.61 2.81 6.82
C ARG A 269 3.31 1.52 7.18
N HIS A 270 2.58 0.54 7.71
CA HIS A 270 3.18 -0.57 8.43
C HIS A 270 2.55 -1.91 8.06
N LEU A 271 3.31 -2.97 8.32
CA LEU A 271 2.92 -4.34 8.06
C LEU A 271 3.41 -5.25 9.20
N VAL A 272 2.57 -6.17 9.63
CA VAL A 272 2.93 -7.22 10.59
C VAL A 272 2.40 -8.56 10.08
N PHE A 273 3.23 -9.59 10.14
CA PHE A 273 2.82 -10.97 9.89
C PHE A 273 2.50 -11.65 11.21
N VAL A 274 1.34 -12.30 11.29
CA VAL A 274 0.93 -13.03 12.49
C VAL A 274 0.59 -14.47 12.12
N GLU A 275 1.12 -15.43 12.86
CA GLU A 275 0.66 -16.82 12.80
C GLU A 275 -0.19 -17.10 14.04
N LEU A 276 -1.43 -17.49 13.79
CA LEU A 276 -2.45 -17.70 14.79
C LEU A 276 -2.78 -19.18 14.89
N SER A 277 -2.41 -19.81 15.99
CA SER A 277 -2.81 -21.17 16.35
C SER A 277 -3.83 -21.15 17.50
N CYS A 278 -4.35 -22.32 17.86
CA CYS A 278 -5.26 -22.47 19.00
C CYS A 278 -4.62 -22.05 20.34
N GLU A 279 -3.31 -22.24 20.50
CA GLU A 279 -2.60 -22.06 21.76
C GLU A 279 -1.68 -20.84 21.77
N VAL A 280 -1.09 -20.50 20.62
CA VAL A 280 -0.02 -19.51 20.51
C VAL A 280 -0.34 -18.48 19.44
N VAL A 281 0.12 -17.25 19.67
CA VAL A 281 0.10 -16.17 18.67
C VAL A 281 1.53 -15.71 18.47
N LEU A 282 2.07 -15.96 17.27
CA LEU A 282 3.39 -15.52 16.85
C LEU A 282 3.22 -14.25 16.02
N ALA A 283 3.99 -13.21 16.31
CA ALA A 283 3.95 -11.97 15.54
C ALA A 283 5.36 -11.53 15.12
N SER A 284 5.50 -11.10 13.88
CA SER A 284 6.71 -10.42 13.44
C SER A 284 6.79 -9.04 14.11
N ARG A 285 7.97 -8.43 14.06
CA ARG A 285 8.06 -6.98 14.30
C ARG A 285 7.25 -6.20 13.26
N SER A 286 6.92 -4.95 13.58
CA SER A 286 6.33 -4.01 12.62
C SER A 286 7.37 -3.62 11.56
N LEU A 287 7.01 -3.81 10.30
CA LEU A 287 7.82 -3.47 9.13
C LEU A 287 7.26 -2.23 8.45
N VAL A 288 8.15 -1.32 8.06
CA VAL A 288 7.76 -0.09 7.36
C VAL A 288 7.39 -0.43 5.92
N LEU A 289 6.13 -0.21 5.56
CA LEU A 289 5.59 -0.39 4.21
C LEU A 289 5.72 0.88 3.37
N LEU A 290 5.32 2.03 3.90
CA LEU A 290 5.54 3.34 3.27
C LEU A 290 6.40 4.23 4.16
N SER A 291 7.35 4.90 3.52
CA SER A 291 8.24 5.89 4.11
C SER A 291 8.49 7.02 3.11
N ASN A 292 9.09 8.12 3.58
CA ASN A 292 9.48 9.25 2.72
C ASN A 292 10.46 8.86 1.60
N TYR A 293 11.13 7.70 1.73
CA TYR A 293 12.05 7.17 0.74
C TYR A 293 11.40 6.16 -0.21
N SER A 294 10.13 5.80 0.00
CA SER A 294 9.46 4.74 -0.78
C SER A 294 9.27 5.08 -2.25
N ALA A 295 9.34 6.36 -2.62
CA ALA A 295 9.32 6.83 -4.00
C ALA A 295 10.68 6.68 -4.72
N THR A 296 11.76 6.34 -4.01
CA THR A 296 13.10 6.16 -4.60
C THR A 296 13.71 4.80 -4.26
N GLN A 297 13.26 4.16 -3.19
CA GLN A 297 13.76 2.87 -2.72
C GLN A 297 12.61 2.00 -2.22
N CYS A 298 12.65 0.71 -2.56
CA CYS A 298 11.67 -0.23 -2.01
C CYS A 298 11.83 -0.36 -0.48
N SER A 299 10.70 -0.30 0.22
CA SER A 299 10.66 -0.42 1.69
C SER A 299 10.88 -1.86 2.16
N SER A 300 11.27 -2.02 3.42
CA SER A 300 11.48 -3.34 4.03
C SER A 300 10.18 -4.13 4.14
N GLY A 301 9.08 -3.47 4.49
CA GLY A 301 7.75 -4.06 4.55
C GLY A 301 7.27 -4.53 3.19
N PHE A 302 7.48 -3.74 2.12
CA PHE A 302 7.08 -4.18 0.78
C PHE A 302 7.94 -5.35 0.28
N ARG A 303 9.26 -5.32 0.51
CA ARG A 303 10.13 -6.47 0.20
C ARG A 303 9.61 -7.73 0.88
N ALA A 304 9.34 -7.67 2.18
CA ALA A 304 8.84 -8.82 2.94
C ALA A 304 7.47 -9.30 2.43
N LEU A 305 6.53 -8.37 2.17
CA LEU A 305 5.21 -8.68 1.64
C LEU A 305 5.26 -9.41 0.30
N ALA A 306 6.10 -8.91 -0.61
CA ALA A 306 6.31 -9.52 -1.92
C ALA A 306 6.82 -10.96 -1.79
N ARG A 307 7.75 -11.21 -0.86
CA ARG A 307 8.25 -12.57 -0.59
C ARG A 307 7.19 -13.49 0.00
N VAL A 308 6.41 -13.01 0.96
CA VAL A 308 5.32 -13.79 1.56
C VAL A 308 4.31 -14.28 0.52
N LEU A 309 3.97 -13.42 -0.44
CA LEU A 309 2.94 -13.72 -1.43
C LEU A 309 3.48 -14.55 -2.61
N THR A 310 4.73 -14.30 -3.05
CA THR A 310 5.28 -14.93 -4.27
C THR A 310 6.33 -16.00 -4.03
N SER A 311 6.87 -16.14 -2.82
CA SER A 311 7.86 -17.16 -2.46
C SER A 311 7.26 -18.21 -1.52
N ASN A 312 7.99 -19.30 -1.33
CA ASN A 312 7.58 -20.40 -0.44
C ASN A 312 7.94 -20.16 1.04
N CYS A 313 8.45 -18.99 1.41
CA CYS A 313 8.96 -18.70 2.77
C CYS A 313 7.93 -18.87 3.88
N TRP A 314 6.63 -18.67 3.56
CA TRP A 314 5.55 -18.78 4.53
C TRP A 314 4.32 -19.48 3.96
N LYS A 315 4.52 -20.37 2.99
CA LYS A 315 3.46 -21.25 2.47
C LYS A 315 3.55 -22.61 3.17
N LYS A 316 2.41 -23.18 3.59
CA LYS A 316 2.41 -24.54 4.15
C LYS A 316 2.87 -25.49 3.02
N PRO A 317 3.67 -26.54 3.27
CA PRO A 317 4.07 -27.49 2.24
C PRO A 317 2.82 -28.11 1.58
N ARG A 318 2.53 -27.71 0.35
CA ARG A 318 1.35 -28.18 -0.43
C ARG A 318 1.72 -29.18 -1.52
N ALA A 319 3.00 -29.50 -1.69
CA ALA A 319 3.52 -30.40 -2.72
C ALA A 319 2.83 -31.78 -2.76
N HIS A 320 2.30 -32.29 -1.63
CA HIS A 320 1.58 -33.56 -1.60
C HIS A 320 0.12 -33.49 -2.09
N ARG A 321 -0.45 -32.27 -2.23
CA ARG A 321 -1.84 -32.05 -2.65
C ARG A 321 -2.02 -32.05 -4.16
N GLU A 322 -0.94 -31.89 -4.91
CA GLU A 322 -0.96 -31.88 -6.36
C GLU A 322 -0.26 -33.14 -6.89
N LYS A 323 -0.93 -33.85 -7.80
CA LYS A 323 -0.38 -35.02 -8.46
C LYS A 323 -0.46 -34.82 -9.96
N TRP A 324 0.70 -34.67 -10.59
CA TRP A 324 0.79 -34.71 -12.03
C TRP A 324 0.86 -36.17 -12.49
N PRO A 325 0.04 -36.59 -13.47
CA PRO A 325 0.13 -37.93 -14.03
C PRO A 325 1.46 -38.18 -14.76
N VAL A 326 2.10 -37.10 -15.20
CA VAL A 326 3.40 -37.11 -15.88
C VAL A 326 4.33 -36.16 -15.16
N ASN A 327 5.55 -36.59 -14.84
CA ASN A 327 6.56 -35.71 -14.27
C ASN A 327 7.04 -34.72 -15.34
N VAL A 328 6.66 -33.45 -15.23
CA VAL A 328 7.07 -32.39 -16.15
C VAL A 328 8.23 -31.61 -15.52
N PRO A 329 9.41 -31.54 -16.17
CA PRO A 329 10.54 -30.78 -15.66
C PRO A 329 10.21 -29.27 -15.53
N PRO A 330 10.74 -28.56 -14.51
CA PRO A 330 10.50 -27.12 -14.32
C PRO A 330 10.83 -26.27 -15.55
N GLU A 331 11.84 -26.67 -16.35
CA GLU A 331 12.24 -25.99 -17.58
C GLU A 331 11.12 -26.00 -18.62
N ILE A 332 10.38 -27.11 -18.72
CA ILE A 332 9.25 -27.24 -19.65
C ILE A 332 8.07 -26.40 -19.16
N VAL A 333 7.79 -26.40 -17.86
CA VAL A 333 6.75 -25.53 -17.27
C VAL A 333 7.09 -24.05 -17.53
N GLN A 334 8.34 -23.67 -17.35
CA GLN A 334 8.81 -22.32 -17.66
C GLN A 334 8.66 -21.99 -19.14
N MET A 335 9.03 -22.90 -20.06
CA MET A 335 8.83 -22.71 -21.50
C MET A 335 7.34 -22.51 -21.85
N ILE A 336 6.43 -23.27 -21.23
CA ILE A 336 4.99 -23.11 -21.41
C ILE A 336 4.58 -21.70 -20.96
N LEU A 337 4.94 -21.30 -19.75
CA LEU A 337 4.62 -19.98 -19.19
C LEU A 337 5.08 -18.82 -20.09
N HIS A 338 6.27 -18.92 -20.70
CA HIS A 338 6.79 -17.88 -21.60
C HIS A 338 6.08 -17.83 -22.97
N LYS A 339 5.33 -18.87 -23.32
CA LYS A 339 4.57 -18.94 -24.58
C LYS A 339 3.12 -18.53 -24.42
N LEU A 340 2.58 -18.59 -23.20
CA LEU A 340 1.21 -18.18 -22.91
C LEU A 340 1.05 -16.65 -23.00
N GLU A 341 -0.16 -16.22 -23.33
CA GLU A 341 -0.53 -14.81 -23.15
C GLU A 341 -0.63 -14.49 -21.64
N PRO A 342 -0.46 -13.21 -21.22
CA PRO A 342 -0.40 -12.85 -19.80
C PRO A 342 -1.54 -13.42 -18.94
N ARG A 343 -2.78 -13.36 -19.47
CA ARG A 343 -3.97 -13.91 -18.82
C ARG A 343 -3.89 -15.43 -18.64
N ASP A 344 -3.46 -16.16 -19.66
CA ASP A 344 -3.35 -17.62 -19.61
C ASP A 344 -2.19 -18.06 -18.70
N ALA A 345 -1.10 -17.28 -18.65
CA ALA A 345 0.02 -17.53 -17.74
C ALA A 345 -0.41 -17.42 -16.27
N VAL A 346 -1.21 -16.40 -15.93
CA VAL A 346 -1.79 -16.24 -14.59
C VAL A 346 -2.77 -17.36 -14.27
N ALA A 347 -3.66 -17.71 -15.22
CA ALA A 347 -4.60 -18.81 -15.01
C ALA A 347 -3.88 -20.15 -14.79
N PHE A 348 -2.80 -20.41 -15.54
CA PHE A 348 -2.01 -21.62 -15.39
C PHE A 348 -1.25 -21.65 -14.04
N SER A 349 -0.68 -20.52 -13.62
CA SER A 349 0.00 -20.43 -12.32
C SER A 349 -0.95 -20.63 -11.13
N GLN A 350 -2.20 -20.19 -11.25
CA GLN A 350 -3.24 -20.42 -10.23
C GLN A 350 -3.74 -21.87 -10.20
N ALA A 351 -3.62 -22.61 -11.30
CA ALA A 351 -4.11 -23.99 -11.40
C ALA A 351 -3.14 -25.04 -10.84
N SER A 352 -1.86 -24.69 -10.66
CA SER A 352 -0.80 -25.64 -10.29
C SER A 352 0.25 -25.00 -9.39
N PHE A 353 0.65 -25.68 -8.30
CA PHE A 353 1.73 -25.18 -7.44
C PHE A 353 3.09 -25.21 -8.14
N ALA A 354 3.33 -26.20 -9.01
CA ALA A 354 4.53 -26.24 -9.83
C ALA A 354 4.57 -25.06 -10.80
N ALA A 355 3.45 -24.76 -11.48
CA ALA A 355 3.35 -23.59 -12.35
C ALA A 355 3.48 -22.29 -11.58
N GLU A 356 2.88 -22.17 -10.38
CA GLU A 356 3.02 -21.01 -9.49
C GLU A 356 4.48 -20.72 -9.15
N GLN A 357 5.25 -21.76 -8.78
CA GLN A 357 6.66 -21.61 -8.46
C GLN A 357 7.48 -21.14 -9.67
N CYS A 358 7.26 -21.74 -10.84
CA CYS A 358 7.93 -21.32 -12.08
C CYS A 358 7.52 -19.90 -12.51
N TYR A 359 6.26 -19.53 -12.28
CA TYR A 359 5.71 -18.22 -12.59
C TYR A 359 6.40 -17.12 -11.77
N TYR A 360 6.53 -17.30 -10.45
CA TYR A 360 7.19 -16.32 -9.58
C TYR A 360 8.73 -16.39 -9.58
N ALA A 361 9.31 -17.46 -10.13
CA ALA A 361 10.75 -17.56 -10.35
C ALA A 361 11.22 -16.77 -11.59
N SER A 362 10.30 -16.32 -12.47
CA SER A 362 10.61 -15.73 -13.79
C SER A 362 9.68 -14.56 -14.13
N GLU A 363 9.97 -13.82 -15.20
CA GLU A 363 9.20 -12.64 -15.66
C GLU A 363 8.19 -12.98 -16.77
N SER A 364 7.45 -14.08 -16.59
CA SER A 364 6.63 -14.71 -17.65
C SER A 364 5.65 -13.79 -18.40
N GLN A 365 5.14 -12.71 -17.79
CA GLN A 365 4.23 -11.77 -18.47
C GLN A 365 4.92 -10.80 -19.44
N PHE A 366 6.24 -10.59 -19.34
CA PHE A 366 6.97 -9.64 -20.18
C PHE A 366 7.84 -10.36 -21.22
N LYS A 367 7.30 -10.50 -22.43
CA LYS A 367 8.04 -11.07 -23.55
C LYS A 367 9.26 -10.19 -23.88
N ASN A 368 10.46 -10.79 -23.82
CA ASN A 368 11.75 -10.16 -24.15
C ASN A 368 12.22 -9.06 -23.17
N ILE A 369 11.74 -9.06 -21.93
CA ILE A 369 12.27 -8.18 -20.88
C ILE A 369 12.87 -9.04 -19.78
N ASP A 370 14.14 -8.81 -19.48
CA ASP A 370 14.87 -9.49 -18.41
C ASP A 370 15.36 -8.50 -17.36
N VAL A 371 15.27 -8.88 -16.08
CA VAL A 371 15.88 -8.10 -15.00
C VAL A 371 17.39 -8.28 -15.02
N ARG A 372 18.10 -7.26 -15.53
CA ARG A 372 19.58 -7.25 -15.61
C ARG A 372 20.28 -6.81 -14.33
N SER A 373 19.57 -6.10 -13.46
CA SER A 373 20.14 -5.51 -12.26
C SER A 373 19.14 -5.63 -11.13
N PHE A 374 19.63 -5.94 -9.94
CA PHE A 374 18.87 -6.16 -8.72
C PHE A 374 19.10 -5.04 -7.70
N LYS A 375 19.34 -3.79 -8.12
CA LYS A 375 19.71 -2.72 -7.18
C LYS A 375 18.67 -2.46 -6.08
N SER A 376 17.39 -2.76 -6.29
CA SER A 376 16.36 -2.59 -5.26
C SER A 376 16.44 -3.66 -4.17
N SER A 377 16.73 -4.91 -4.57
CA SER A 377 16.81 -6.06 -3.68
C SER A 377 18.22 -6.35 -3.14
N ILE A 378 19.24 -5.96 -3.91
CA ILE A 378 20.67 -6.18 -3.71
C ILE A 378 21.42 -4.85 -3.93
N PRO A 379 21.39 -3.92 -2.97
CA PRO A 379 21.94 -2.57 -3.16
C PRO A 379 23.45 -2.52 -3.36
N CYS A 380 24.20 -3.51 -2.85
CA CYS A 380 25.67 -3.48 -2.83
C CYS A 380 26.28 -3.45 -4.25
N CYS A 381 25.82 -4.30 -5.15
CA CYS A 381 26.30 -4.34 -6.53
C CYS A 381 25.20 -4.64 -7.57
N GLY A 382 23.98 -4.95 -7.14
CA GLY A 382 22.86 -5.29 -8.01
C GLY A 382 23.01 -6.60 -8.79
N LYS A 383 23.92 -7.50 -8.39
CA LYS A 383 24.10 -8.82 -9.04
C LYS A 383 23.49 -9.91 -8.18
N ARG A 384 22.73 -10.84 -8.76
CA ARG A 384 22.16 -11.98 -8.01
C ARG A 384 23.16 -13.12 -7.78
N THR A 385 24.06 -13.35 -8.74
CA THR A 385 25.04 -14.45 -8.71
C THR A 385 25.94 -14.39 -7.48
N GLY A 386 26.17 -15.53 -6.83
CA GLY A 386 27.12 -15.66 -5.71
C GLY A 386 26.50 -15.42 -4.33
N LEU A 387 25.21 -15.09 -4.26
CA LEU A 387 24.50 -14.95 -2.98
C LEU A 387 24.24 -16.30 -2.31
N GLU A 388 24.23 -17.39 -3.07
CA GLU A 388 24.06 -18.75 -2.56
C GLU A 388 25.22 -19.18 -1.66
N THR A 389 26.42 -18.64 -1.89
CA THR A 389 27.66 -19.02 -1.19
C THR A 389 28.16 -17.94 -0.24
N HIS A 390 28.08 -16.67 -0.64
CA HIS A 390 28.63 -15.53 0.13
C HIS A 390 27.60 -14.41 0.30
N GLY A 391 26.30 -14.73 0.31
CA GLY A 391 25.23 -13.77 0.54
C GLY A 391 24.86 -13.66 2.03
N ILE A 392 24.57 -12.43 2.46
CA ILE A 392 23.93 -12.14 3.74
C ILE A 392 22.64 -11.35 3.50
N CYS A 393 21.63 -11.61 4.32
CA CYS A 393 20.38 -10.86 4.31
C CYS A 393 20.36 -9.91 5.51
N CYS A 394 20.13 -8.63 5.28
CA CYS A 394 19.97 -7.68 6.37
C CYS A 394 18.69 -7.99 7.16
N SER A 395 18.83 -8.22 8.46
CA SER A 395 17.70 -8.54 9.33
C SER A 395 16.72 -7.39 9.45
N GLU A 396 17.10 -6.13 9.18
CA GLU A 396 16.25 -4.93 9.27
C GLU A 396 15.53 -4.58 7.97
N CYS A 397 16.29 -4.45 6.86
CA CYS A 397 15.72 -3.99 5.59
C CYS A 397 15.35 -5.12 4.62
N HIS A 398 15.72 -6.36 4.95
CA HIS A 398 15.51 -7.57 4.14
C HIS A 398 16.15 -7.50 2.73
N ALA A 399 17.12 -6.60 2.56
CA ALA A 399 17.95 -6.54 1.37
C ALA A 399 19.11 -7.55 1.49
N TRP A 400 19.49 -8.13 0.35
CA TRP A 400 20.62 -9.05 0.26
C TRP A 400 21.90 -8.30 -0.12
N GLN A 401 23.03 -8.77 0.38
CA GLN A 401 24.34 -8.22 0.08
C GLN A 401 25.37 -9.35 -0.03
N HIS A 402 26.39 -9.17 -0.87
CA HIS A 402 27.55 -10.06 -0.88
C HIS A 402 28.51 -9.67 0.24
N LEU A 403 29.04 -10.66 0.96
CA LEU A 403 30.09 -10.48 1.97
C LEU A 403 31.29 -9.70 1.43
N GLU A 404 31.68 -9.97 0.19
CA GLU A 404 32.76 -9.31 -0.54
C GLU A 404 32.50 -7.80 -0.69
N CYS A 405 31.26 -7.44 -1.04
CA CYS A 405 30.88 -6.06 -1.28
C CYS A 405 30.81 -5.22 0.00
N VAL A 406 30.65 -5.87 1.17
CA VAL A 406 30.61 -5.20 2.48
C VAL A 406 31.91 -5.34 3.26
N GLY A 407 32.95 -5.94 2.67
CA GLY A 407 34.28 -6.09 3.29
C GLY A 407 34.32 -7.06 4.48
N LEU A 408 33.38 -8.01 4.56
CA LEU A 408 33.27 -8.96 5.68
C LEU A 408 33.96 -10.32 5.43
N GLU A 409 34.68 -10.48 4.32
CA GLU A 409 35.39 -11.74 3.99
C GLU A 409 36.36 -12.22 5.08
N ASN A 410 36.87 -11.32 5.93
CA ASN A 410 37.84 -11.64 6.98
C ASN A 410 37.21 -12.12 8.31
N TYR A 411 35.88 -12.17 8.44
CA TYR A 411 35.24 -12.74 9.63
C TYR A 411 35.06 -14.25 9.47
N SER A 412 36.07 -14.98 9.95
CA SER A 412 36.16 -16.44 9.94
C SER A 412 34.92 -17.14 10.53
N SER A 413 34.56 -18.21 9.82
CA SER A 413 33.67 -19.35 10.01
C SER A 413 33.19 -19.88 11.38
N ASP A 414 33.42 -19.20 12.52
CA ASP A 414 33.08 -19.75 13.85
C ASP A 414 31.73 -19.31 14.45
N TYR A 415 30.96 -18.44 13.77
CA TYR A 415 29.66 -17.96 14.27
C TYR A 415 28.44 -18.41 13.44
N ARG A 416 28.50 -19.55 12.74
CA ARG A 416 27.36 -20.09 11.96
C ARG A 416 26.17 -20.57 12.81
N LYS A 417 26.14 -20.29 14.12
CA LYS A 417 25.04 -20.63 15.03
C LYS A 417 24.88 -19.55 16.09
N GLU A 418 24.35 -18.38 15.72
CA GLU A 418 23.48 -17.52 16.55
C GLU A 418 23.20 -16.20 15.80
N PRO A 419 21.94 -15.71 15.73
CA PRO A 419 21.60 -14.50 15.02
C PRO A 419 21.62 -13.31 15.97
N VAL A 420 22.77 -12.68 16.20
CA VAL A 420 22.80 -11.36 16.85
C VAL A 420 23.91 -10.53 16.24
N TRP A 421 23.59 -9.64 15.29
CA TRP A 421 24.26 -8.34 15.16
C TRP A 421 23.31 -7.32 14.54
N TYR A 422 23.01 -6.28 15.31
CA TYR A 422 22.42 -5.02 14.86
C TYR A 422 23.43 -4.29 13.96
N LEU A 423 23.04 -3.97 12.74
CA LEU A 423 23.78 -3.03 11.89
C LEU A 423 22.81 -1.97 11.39
N ILE A 424 22.70 -0.90 12.19
CA ILE A 424 22.17 0.39 11.78
C ILE A 424 23.11 0.90 10.67
N LEU A 425 22.61 1.00 9.45
CA LEU A 425 23.25 1.79 8.41
C LEU A 425 22.40 3.04 8.19
N ALA A 426 22.86 4.14 8.79
CA ALA A 426 22.48 5.48 8.40
C ALA A 426 23.06 5.78 7.01
N GLY A 427 22.20 6.25 6.10
CA GLY A 427 22.53 6.67 4.75
C GLY A 427 21.29 7.16 4.03
#